data_AF-A0AAV8VUR3-F1
#
_entry.id   AF-A0AAV8VUR3-F1
#
_cell.length_a   1.000
_cell.length_b   1.000
_cell.length_c   1.000
_cell.angle_alpha   90.00
_cell.angle_beta   90.00
_cell.angle_gamma   90.00
#
_symmetry.space_group_name_H-M   'P 1'
#
loop_
_entity.id
_entity.type
_entity.pdbx_description
1 polymer ?
#
loop_
_entity_poly.entity_id
_entity_poly.type
_entity_poly.pdbx_seq_one_letter_code
_entity_poly.pdbx_strand_id
1 'polypeptide(L)'
;MIARLSERQRIEILILLGCGDKIRSQAEVCALFNAKYPRNQISQGTVSKIFHKFEEHGTVHDLPRIGRARGLNEEKKCDIALELENPYTSTV
;
A
#
# COMPACT_ATOMS: atom_id res chain seq x y z
N MET A 1 -0.25 -6.51 14.39
CA MET A 1 0.63 -6.24 13.23
C MET A 1 0.23 -7.15 12.09
N ILE A 2 -0.05 -6.63 10.90
CA ILE A 2 -0.27 -7.45 9.69
C ILE A 2 1.08 -8.07 9.33
N ALA A 3 1.18 -9.41 9.32
CA ALA A 3 2.39 -10.08 8.91
C ALA A 3 2.73 -9.69 7.46
N ARG A 4 3.94 -9.19 7.22
CA ARG A 4 4.37 -8.79 5.87
C ARG A 4 4.46 -10.04 5.00
N LEU A 5 3.60 -10.12 3.97
CA LEU A 5 3.66 -11.21 3.00
C LEU A 5 4.96 -11.10 2.20
N SER A 6 5.61 -12.24 1.99
CA SER A 6 6.70 -12.36 1.03
C SER A 6 6.18 -12.25 -0.40
N GLU A 7 7.07 -11.94 -1.34
CA GLU A 7 6.74 -11.92 -2.76
C GLU A 7 6.17 -13.25 -3.24
N ARG A 8 6.81 -14.36 -2.83
CA ARG A 8 6.33 -15.73 -3.12
C ARG A 8 4.89 -15.95 -2.67
N GLN A 9 4.54 -15.46 -1.47
CA GLN A 9 3.18 -15.59 -0.95
C GLN A 9 2.18 -14.74 -1.74
N ARG A 10 2.57 -13.54 -2.20
CA ARG A 10 1.71 -12.71 -3.08
C ARG A 10 1.48 -13.38 -4.43
N ILE A 11 2.53 -13.95 -5.03
CA ILE A 11 2.43 -14.75 -6.27
C ILE A 11 1.50 -15.94 -6.06
N GLU A 12 1.65 -16.66 -4.94
CA GLU A 12 0.79 -17.80 -4.63
C GLU A 12 -0.69 -17.40 -4.51
N ILE A 13 -1.00 -16.25 -3.91
CA ILE A 13 -2.36 -15.72 -3.83
C ILE A 13 -2.93 -15.47 -5.23
N LEU A 14 -2.14 -14.91 -6.17
CA LEU A 14 -2.57 -14.69 -7.56
C LEU A 14 -2.82 -16.02 -8.29
N ILE A 15 -1.94 -17.01 -8.14
CA ILE A 15 -2.13 -18.36 -8.71
C ILE A 15 -3.39 -19.04 -8.15
N LEU A 16 -3.67 -18.83 -6.86
CA LEU A 16 -4.88 -19.35 -6.22
C LEU A 16 -6.15 -18.64 -6.74
N LEU A 17 -6.09 -17.33 -6.97
CA LEU A 17 -7.17 -16.55 -7.59
C LEU A 17 -7.50 -17.09 -8.99
N GLY A 18 -6.49 -17.28 -9.82
CA GLY A 18 -6.69 -17.94 -11.10
C GLY A 18 -5.41 -18.21 -11.87
N CYS A 19 -5.41 -19.31 -12.62
CA CYS A 19 -4.33 -19.72 -13.52
C CYS A 19 -4.93 -20.68 -14.56
N GLY A 20 -4.73 -20.37 -15.85
CA GLY A 20 -5.44 -21.05 -16.94
C GLY A 20 -6.94 -20.77 -16.86
N ASP A 21 -7.76 -21.81 -16.99
CA ASP A 21 -9.24 -21.71 -16.95
C ASP A 21 -9.82 -21.65 -15.53
N LYS A 22 -8.95 -21.72 -14.51
CA LYS A 22 -9.41 -21.75 -13.13
C LYS A 22 -9.63 -20.34 -12.60
N ILE A 23 -10.83 -20.07 -12.11
CA ILE A 23 -11.19 -18.84 -11.39
C ILE A 23 -11.76 -19.25 -10.04
N ARG A 24 -11.19 -18.73 -8.95
CA ARG A 24 -11.70 -18.89 -7.58
C ARG A 24 -12.17 -17.55 -7.03
N SER A 25 -13.14 -17.61 -6.12
CA SER A 25 -13.52 -16.43 -5.35
C SER A 25 -12.43 -16.03 -4.35
N GLN A 26 -12.38 -14.75 -3.98
CA GLN A 26 -11.41 -14.27 -3.00
C GLN A 26 -11.60 -14.91 -1.61
N ALA A 27 -12.85 -15.28 -1.26
CA ALA A 27 -13.17 -15.97 0.00
C ALA A 27 -12.54 -17.37 0.04
N GLU A 28 -12.65 -18.13 -1.05
CA GLU A 28 -12.01 -19.45 -1.17
C GLU A 28 -10.48 -19.34 -1.11
N VAL A 29 -9.90 -18.36 -1.82
CA VAL A 29 -8.45 -18.12 -1.80
C VAL A 29 -7.96 -17.81 -0.40
N CYS A 30 -8.69 -16.96 0.33
CA CYS A 30 -8.41 -16.63 1.73
C CYS A 30 -8.41 -17.89 2.60
N ALA A 31 -9.45 -18.74 2.48
CA ALA A 31 -9.55 -19.98 3.23
C ALA A 31 -8.39 -20.95 2.93
N LEU A 32 -8.08 -21.16 1.64
CA LEU A 32 -6.99 -22.04 1.20
C LEU A 32 -5.62 -21.54 1.68
N PHE A 33 -5.37 -20.24 1.54
CA PHE A 33 -4.11 -19.65 1.97
C PHE A 33 -3.95 -19.74 3.49
N ASN A 34 -4.99 -19.44 4.26
CA ASN A 34 -4.95 -19.48 5.72
C ASN A 34 -4.84 -20.91 6.27
N ALA A 35 -5.41 -21.90 5.59
CA ALA A 35 -5.21 -23.31 5.92
C ALA A 35 -3.75 -23.74 5.74
N LYS A 36 -3.08 -23.23 4.69
CA LYS A 36 -1.65 -23.50 4.43
C LYS A 36 -0.72 -22.73 5.38
N TYR A 37 -1.10 -21.51 5.77
CA TYR A 37 -0.29 -20.60 6.58
C TYR A 37 -1.00 -20.19 7.88
N PRO A 38 -1.17 -21.11 8.85
CA PRO A 38 -1.96 -20.85 10.06
C PRO A 38 -1.38 -19.75 10.97
N ARG A 39 -0.07 -19.48 10.90
CA ARG A 39 0.59 -18.41 11.67
C ARG A 39 0.57 -17.04 10.99
N ASN A 40 0.21 -16.99 9.70
CA ASN A 40 0.30 -15.79 8.87
C ASN A 40 -1.00 -15.63 8.07
N GLN A 41 -2.11 -15.62 8.78
CA GLN A 41 -3.42 -15.50 8.17
C GLN A 41 -3.60 -14.13 7.51
N ILE A 42 -4.32 -14.14 6.40
CA ILE A 42 -4.71 -12.97 5.62
C ILE A 42 -6.23 -12.80 5.68
N SER A 43 -6.67 -11.57 5.39
CA SER A 43 -8.08 -11.26 5.19
C SER A 43 -8.43 -11.32 3.69
N GLN A 44 -9.72 -11.42 3.37
CA GLN A 44 -10.20 -11.25 2.00
C GLN A 44 -9.79 -9.89 1.42
N GLY A 45 -9.82 -8.82 2.23
CA GLY A 45 -9.36 -7.49 1.81
C GLY A 45 -7.88 -7.46 1.43
N THR A 46 -7.05 -8.32 2.02
CA THR A 46 -5.65 -8.48 1.62
C THR A 46 -5.54 -9.12 0.24
N VAL A 47 -6.37 -10.13 -0.05
CA VAL A 47 -6.45 -10.77 -1.38
C VAL A 47 -6.88 -9.74 -2.44
N SER A 48 -7.96 -8.99 -2.18
CA SER A 48 -8.44 -7.91 -3.06
C SER A 48 -7.35 -6.88 -3.34
N LYS A 49 -6.65 -6.38 -2.31
CA LYS A 49 -5.56 -5.40 -2.49
C LYS A 49 -4.41 -5.93 -3.35
N ILE A 50 -4.04 -7.20 -3.18
CA ILE A 50 -2.98 -7.83 -4.00
C ILE A 50 -3.44 -7.94 -5.44
N PHE A 51 -4.68 -8.38 -5.67
CA PHE A 51 -5.26 -8.49 -7.00
C PHE A 51 -5.33 -7.14 -7.71
N HIS A 52 -5.94 -6.12 -7.09
CA HIS A 52 -6.05 -4.78 -7.70
C HIS A 52 -4.68 -4.18 -7.98
N LYS A 53 -3.71 -4.31 -7.05
CA LYS A 53 -2.35 -3.83 -7.31
C LYS A 53 -1.72 -4.51 -8.53
N PHE A 54 -1.96 -5.81 -8.70
CA PHE A 54 -1.44 -6.55 -9.85
C PHE A 54 -2.14 -6.13 -11.15
N GLU A 55 -3.46 -5.96 -11.16
CA GLU A 55 -4.21 -5.45 -12.31
C GLU A 55 -3.76 -4.04 -12.72
N GLU A 56 -3.56 -3.14 -11.74
CA GLU A 56 -3.22 -1.74 -12.00
C GLU A 56 -1.76 -1.53 -12.39
N HIS A 57 -0.83 -2.26 -11.77
CA HIS A 57 0.61 -2.00 -11.90
C HIS A 57 1.41 -3.17 -12.50
N GLY A 58 0.80 -4.34 -12.71
CA GLY A 58 1.47 -5.52 -13.25
C GLY A 58 2.57 -6.10 -12.35
N THR A 59 2.58 -5.77 -11.05
CA THR A 59 3.68 -6.16 -10.15
C THR A 59 3.20 -6.69 -8.81
N VAL A 60 3.95 -7.67 -8.28
CA VAL A 60 3.80 -8.19 -6.91
C VAL A 60 4.71 -7.48 -5.91
N HIS A 61 5.71 -6.72 -6.36
CA HIS A 61 6.64 -6.00 -5.49
C HIS A 61 5.93 -4.89 -4.70
N ASP A 62 6.53 -4.47 -3.60
CA ASP A 62 6.03 -3.32 -2.85
C ASP A 62 6.24 -2.05 -3.68
N LEU A 63 5.18 -1.24 -3.81
CA LEU A 63 5.28 0.04 -4.50
C LEU A 63 6.05 1.05 -3.64
N PRO A 64 6.73 2.02 -4.26
CA PRO A 64 7.32 3.13 -3.54
C PRO A 64 6.26 3.79 -2.65
N ARG A 65 6.51 3.84 -1.34
CA ARG A 65 5.64 4.60 -0.45
C ARG A 65 5.89 6.06 -0.72
N ILE A 66 4.92 6.74 -1.34
CA ILE A 66 4.90 8.20 -1.35
C ILE A 66 4.77 8.61 0.11
N GLY A 67 5.88 9.03 0.70
CA GLY A 67 5.92 9.51 2.07
C GLY A 67 5.06 10.76 2.22
N ARG A 68 4.75 11.11 3.46
CA ARG A 68 4.22 12.45 3.75
C ARG A 68 5.27 13.47 3.27
N ALA A 69 4.88 14.41 2.41
CA ALA A 69 5.76 15.50 2.01
C ALA A 69 6.32 16.18 3.27
N ARG A 70 7.65 16.13 3.44
CA ARG A 70 8.35 16.71 4.61
C ARG A 70 8.77 18.17 4.39
N GLY A 71 8.63 18.68 3.18
CA GLY A 71 8.99 20.05 2.84
C GLY A 71 7.75 20.91 2.66
N LEU A 72 7.75 22.07 3.30
CA LEU A 72 7.01 23.21 2.78
C LEU A 72 7.48 23.50 1.36
N ASN A 73 6.54 23.86 0.49
CA ASN A 73 6.79 24.41 -0.84
C ASN A 73 7.84 25.54 -0.71
N GLU A 74 8.74 25.74 -1.67
CA GLU A 74 9.72 26.83 -1.59
C GLU A 74 9.06 28.20 -1.37
N GLU A 75 7.88 28.44 -1.97
CA GLU A 75 7.05 29.63 -1.70
C GLU A 75 6.71 29.78 -0.21
N LYS A 76 6.24 28.70 0.43
CA LYS A 76 5.91 28.70 1.86
C LYS A 76 7.13 28.82 2.76
N LYS A 77 8.32 28.40 2.28
CA LYS A 77 9.58 28.64 2.99
C LYS A 77 9.98 30.10 2.90
N CYS A 78 9.78 30.74 1.74
CA CYS A 78 9.99 32.17 1.55
C CYS A 78 9.04 33.00 2.43
N ASP A 79 7.76 32.65 2.48
CA ASP A 79 6.78 33.37 3.31
C ASP A 79 7.16 33.35 4.80
N ILE A 80 7.55 32.19 5.33
CA ILE A 80 8.01 32.05 6.72
C ILE A 80 9.31 32.81 6.95
N ALA A 81 10.24 32.81 5.99
CA ALA A 81 11.48 33.57 6.10
C ALA A 81 11.23 35.08 6.14
N LEU A 82 10.29 35.58 5.33
CA LEU A 82 9.85 36.99 5.36
C LEU A 82 9.15 37.36 6.68
N GLU A 83 8.32 36.48 7.23
CA GLU A 83 7.68 36.69 8.54
C GLU A 83 8.70 36.74 9.68
N LEU A 84 9.77 35.93 9.63
CA LEU A 84 10.84 35.93 10.63
C LEU A 84 11.76 37.15 10.55
N GLU A 85 11.99 37.69 9.35
CA GLU A 85 12.84 38.86 9.13
C GLU A 85 12.15 40.18 9.49
N ASN A 86 10.80 40.17 9.56
CA ASN A 86 10.01 41.39 9.73
C ASN A 86 9.02 41.30 10.92
N PRO A 87 9.49 41.48 12.19
CA PRO A 87 8.66 41.31 13.39
C PRO A 87 7.55 42.35 13.58
N TYR A 88 7.32 43.25 12.61
CA TYR A 88 6.35 44.36 12.69
C TYR A 88 5.17 44.24 11.73
N THR A 89 4.91 43.06 11.15
CA THR A 89 3.67 42.80 10.39
C THR A 89 2.60 42.13 11.27
N SER A 90 2.45 42.59 12.51
CA SER A 90 1.20 42.45 13.26
C SER A 90 0.75 43.82 13.69
N THR A 91 -0.10 44.41 12.86
CA THR A 91 -0.92 45.57 13.22
C THR A 91 -2.33 45.29 12.71
N VAL A 92 -3.17 44.82 13.63
CA VAL A 92 -4.50 45.43 13.80
C VAL A 92 -4.34 46.42 14.94
#